data_AF-A0A651FHT8-F1
#
_entry.id   AF-A0A651FHT8-F1
#
_cell.length_a   1.000
_cell.length_b   1.000
_cell.length_c   1.000
_cell.angle_alpha   90.00
_cell.angle_beta   90.00
_cell.angle_gamma   90.00
#
_symmetry.space_group_name_H-M   'P 1'
#
loop_
_entity.id
_entity.type
_entity.pdbx_description
1 polymer ?
#
loop_
_entity_poly.entity_id
_entity_poly.type
_entity_poly.pdbx_seq_one_letter_code
_entity_poly.pdbx_strand_id
1 'polypeptide(L)'
;MSDLAKYFRLSSGRFATLHEMKKLAKKAPEVYKALKMIRDHSALGRELYDWAKGIKLGFAAEKMDYLGLGGPSVSCNTRNSAVLNTGIVAHEIMHAVQYQEYNMNDSYVRGMDGRSRIIHRRGMEAGAVACQMQVLYEMKLNGFAQPWEDMQHNIYWTKNIRGEEVRALTAYRDLSTSFESGFKQAQREGKTTEESLKDGASAVHAAYHKSQPLRDAYNNIYLKDYLRSVLMFSGKGKVNPYIETDTVREMTRRPNGDYLVHDQVEIPLTDQELFGENKLMRQAFDYVETVKLQLVYGEKNYAYLRQRKMLEADNNPYRDLDPDSVASAIAKESRKKTGRKYPLEVMNDMAGIGNVIQLQIDFDEKAAKDYLRKTAHAKAVHGKAANSNTPPKPKKILLKKRRP
;
A
#
# COMPACT_ATOMS: atom_id res chain seq x y z
N MET A 1 24.51 19.21 -15.61
CA MET A 1 23.59 19.73 -14.57
C MET A 1 22.36 18.83 -14.57
N SER A 2 22.10 18.10 -13.49
CA SER A 2 21.01 17.12 -13.41
C SER A 2 19.63 17.81 -13.46
N ASP A 3 18.64 17.14 -14.05
CA ASP A 3 17.24 17.61 -14.11
C ASP A 3 16.64 17.95 -12.73
N LEU A 4 17.21 17.40 -11.65
CA LEU A 4 16.91 17.73 -10.26
C LEU A 4 17.13 19.22 -9.93
N ALA A 5 18.23 19.83 -10.39
CA ALA A 5 18.52 21.24 -10.12
C ALA A 5 17.51 22.20 -10.79
N LYS A 6 16.91 21.77 -11.91
CA LYS A 6 15.86 22.51 -12.62
C LYS A 6 14.52 22.44 -11.87
N TYR A 7 14.21 21.30 -11.25
CA TYR A 7 13.06 21.13 -10.35
C TYR A 7 13.18 21.98 -9.06
N PHE A 8 14.37 22.08 -8.47
CA PHE A 8 14.63 22.93 -7.30
C PHE A 8 14.46 24.43 -7.60
N ARG A 9 14.83 24.89 -8.82
CA ARG A 9 14.68 26.31 -9.21
C ARG A 9 13.23 26.75 -9.46
N LEU A 10 12.37 25.85 -9.93
CA LEU A 10 10.93 26.15 -10.18
C LEU A 10 10.05 26.05 -8.93
N SER A 11 10.58 25.58 -7.81
CA SER A 11 9.83 25.26 -6.59
C SER A 11 10.23 26.09 -5.35
N SER A 12 11.22 26.97 -5.47
CA SER A 12 11.81 27.77 -4.36
C SER A 12 10.80 28.62 -3.57
N GLY A 13 9.63 28.92 -4.15
CA GLY A 13 8.52 29.60 -3.48
C GLY A 13 7.55 28.69 -2.71
N ARG A 14 7.46 27.40 -3.04
CA ARG A 14 6.46 26.47 -2.51
C ARG A 14 6.93 25.73 -1.26
N PHE A 15 8.19 25.33 -1.23
CA PHE A 15 8.77 24.58 -0.12
C PHE A 15 9.44 25.51 0.89
N ALA A 16 9.38 25.12 2.16
CA ALA A 16 10.16 25.72 3.23
C ALA A 16 11.02 24.65 3.89
N THR A 17 12.26 24.98 4.20
CA THR A 17 13.17 24.06 4.91
C THR A 17 13.05 24.22 6.42
N LEU A 18 13.60 23.28 7.18
CA LEU A 18 13.72 23.39 8.64
C LEU A 18 14.67 24.53 9.10
N HIS A 19 15.43 25.15 8.20
CA HIS A 19 16.15 26.40 8.49
C HIS A 19 15.24 27.63 8.38
N GLU A 20 14.12 27.51 7.68
CA GLU A 20 13.12 28.56 7.47
C GLU A 20 11.88 28.33 8.36
N MET A 21 12.05 27.93 9.62
CA MET A 21 10.96 27.51 10.52
C MET A 21 9.77 28.48 10.57
N LYS A 22 10.03 29.80 10.57
CA LYS A 22 8.96 30.83 10.55
C LYS A 22 8.13 30.77 9.26
N LYS A 23 8.78 30.53 8.11
CA LYS A 23 8.13 30.38 6.80
C LYS A 23 7.33 29.08 6.75
N LEU A 24 7.88 27.99 7.27
CA LEU A 24 7.20 26.69 7.32
C LEU A 24 5.96 26.75 8.23
N ALA A 25 6.08 27.32 9.43
CA ALA A 25 4.96 27.52 10.35
C ALA A 25 3.83 28.36 9.74
N LYS A 26 4.16 29.32 8.87
CA LYS A 26 3.17 30.15 8.16
C LYS A 26 2.55 29.43 6.96
N LYS A 27 3.34 28.71 6.16
CA LYS A 27 2.88 28.12 4.89
C LYS A 27 2.28 26.72 5.03
N ALA A 28 2.76 25.94 6.00
CA ALA A 28 2.33 24.57 6.25
C ALA A 28 2.26 24.31 7.76
N PRO A 29 1.36 24.98 8.50
CA PRO A 29 1.30 24.93 9.96
C PRO A 29 1.12 23.51 10.51
N GLU A 30 0.31 22.67 9.85
CA GLU A 30 0.07 21.30 10.31
C GLU A 30 1.29 20.39 10.08
N VAL A 31 2.04 20.59 8.99
CA VAL A 31 3.31 19.89 8.75
C VAL A 31 4.38 20.33 9.75
N TYR A 32 4.45 21.63 10.02
CA TYR A 32 5.34 22.20 11.04
C TYR A 32 5.06 21.62 12.43
N LYS A 33 3.78 21.55 12.84
CA LYS A 33 3.38 20.94 14.12
C LYS A 33 3.76 19.46 14.16
N ALA A 34 3.49 18.71 13.09
CA ALA A 34 3.85 17.29 13.00
C ALA A 34 5.36 17.06 13.15
N LEU A 35 6.19 17.86 12.47
CA LEU A 35 7.66 17.81 12.59
C LEU A 35 8.14 18.06 14.03
N LYS A 36 7.52 19.01 14.73
CA LYS A 36 7.83 19.24 16.15
C LYS A 36 7.42 18.05 17.01
N MET A 37 6.22 17.51 16.80
CA MET A 37 5.72 16.36 17.56
C MET A 37 6.65 15.14 17.42
N ILE A 38 7.04 14.76 16.21
CA ILE A 38 7.92 13.59 16.02
C ILE A 38 9.32 13.81 16.63
N ARG A 39 9.85 15.04 16.57
CA ARG A 39 11.14 15.39 17.18
C ARG A 39 11.10 15.35 18.71
N ASP A 40 10.01 15.83 19.28
CA ASP A 40 9.90 16.02 20.74
C ASP A 40 9.51 14.71 21.45
N HIS A 41 8.82 13.78 20.77
CA HIS A 41 8.25 12.59 21.39
C HIS A 41 8.79 11.24 20.85
N SER A 42 9.68 11.21 19.85
CA SER A 42 10.28 9.96 19.34
C SER A 42 11.78 10.14 19.11
N ALA A 43 12.56 9.11 19.48
CA ALA A 43 14.00 9.10 19.28
C ALA A 43 14.33 8.98 17.78
N LEU A 44 13.67 8.04 17.09
CA LEU A 44 13.76 7.91 15.64
C LEU A 44 13.22 9.16 14.93
N GLY A 45 12.10 9.72 15.41
CA GLY A 45 11.52 10.95 14.88
C GLY A 45 12.45 12.16 14.99
N ARG A 46 13.25 12.24 16.08
CA ARG A 46 14.31 13.25 16.23
C ARG A 46 15.45 13.05 15.24
N GLU A 47 15.92 11.81 15.07
CA GLU A 47 16.95 11.49 14.08
C GLU A 47 16.52 11.90 12.66
N LEU A 48 15.29 11.53 12.25
CA LEU A 48 14.73 11.92 10.96
C LEU A 48 14.63 13.44 10.80
N TYR A 49 14.22 14.14 11.86
CA TYR A 49 14.14 15.60 11.88
C TYR A 49 15.53 16.24 11.70
N ASP A 50 16.53 15.76 12.43
CA ASP A 50 17.89 16.32 12.40
C ASP A 50 18.59 16.03 11.07
N TRP A 51 18.40 14.82 10.52
CA TRP A 51 18.86 14.48 9.17
C TRP A 51 18.21 15.38 8.11
N ALA A 52 16.87 15.48 8.10
CA ALA A 52 16.14 16.33 7.16
C ALA A 52 16.56 17.81 7.26
N LYS A 53 16.90 18.27 8.46
CA LYS A 53 17.46 19.61 8.67
C LYS A 53 18.84 19.72 8.04
N GLY A 54 19.73 18.75 8.28
CA GLY A 54 21.11 18.71 7.76
C GLY A 54 21.16 18.81 6.22
N ILE A 55 20.34 18.02 5.54
CA ILE A 55 20.27 18.02 4.06
C ILE A 55 19.39 19.14 3.48
N LYS A 56 18.81 20.00 4.32
CA LYS A 56 17.89 21.08 3.93
C LYS A 56 16.68 20.58 3.13
N LEU A 57 16.09 19.46 3.56
CA LEU A 57 14.89 18.90 2.94
C LEU A 57 13.75 19.92 2.90
N GLY A 58 13.07 20.02 1.76
CA GLY A 58 11.95 20.93 1.57
C GLY A 58 10.64 20.32 2.05
N PHE A 59 9.82 21.11 2.75
CA PHE A 59 8.50 20.72 3.23
C PHE A 59 7.40 21.64 2.69
N ALA A 60 6.25 21.08 2.33
CA ALA A 60 5.09 21.83 1.87
C ALA A 60 3.76 21.19 2.32
N ALA A 61 2.68 21.98 2.24
CA ALA A 61 1.31 21.49 2.30
C ALA A 61 0.62 21.81 0.98
N GLU A 62 0.04 20.80 0.32
CA GLU A 62 -0.60 20.96 -0.99
C GLU A 62 -2.00 20.33 -1.03
N LYS A 63 -2.84 20.79 -1.96
CA LYS A 63 -4.13 20.14 -2.23
C LYS A 63 -3.88 18.94 -3.15
N MET A 64 -4.04 17.73 -2.64
CA MET A 64 -3.72 16.47 -3.33
C MET A 64 -4.78 15.39 -3.13
N ASP A 65 -4.83 14.40 -4.02
CA ASP A 65 -5.74 13.24 -3.91
C ASP A 65 -5.24 12.21 -2.88
N TYR A 66 -3.97 12.28 -2.47
CA TYR A 66 -3.30 11.36 -1.53
C TYR A 66 -2.99 12.04 -0.19
N LEU A 67 -2.41 11.29 0.76
CA LEU A 67 -2.11 11.77 2.11
C LEU A 67 -0.80 12.55 2.19
N GLY A 68 0.23 12.04 1.51
CA GLY A 68 1.57 12.62 1.46
C GLY A 68 2.31 12.21 0.20
N LEU A 69 3.44 12.86 -0.04
CA LEU A 69 4.38 12.53 -1.09
C LEU A 69 5.81 12.88 -0.65
N GLY A 70 6.69 11.89 -0.70
CA GLY A 70 8.11 11.96 -0.39
C GLY A 70 9.00 11.77 -1.62
N GLY A 71 10.29 12.08 -1.46
CA GLY A 71 11.26 12.11 -2.54
C GLY A 71 12.34 13.17 -2.31
N PRO A 72 12.58 14.10 -3.26
CA PRO A 72 13.49 15.24 -3.03
C PRO A 72 12.92 16.27 -2.03
N SER A 73 11.64 16.14 -1.66
CA SER A 73 10.91 17.00 -0.73
C SER A 73 9.74 16.22 -0.14
N VAL A 74 9.22 16.66 1.01
CA VAL A 74 8.02 16.11 1.65
C VAL A 74 6.86 17.07 1.48
N SER A 75 5.75 16.59 0.91
CA SER A 75 4.49 17.34 0.83
C SER A 75 3.38 16.56 1.51
N CYS A 76 2.60 17.23 2.36
CA CYS A 76 1.41 16.63 2.96
C CYS A 76 0.14 17.29 2.43
N ASN A 77 -0.98 16.59 2.50
CA ASN A 77 -2.25 17.16 2.12
C ASN A 77 -2.68 18.27 3.08
N THR A 78 -3.09 19.42 2.54
CA THR A 78 -3.67 20.55 3.31
C THR A 78 -4.87 20.19 4.17
N ARG A 79 -5.54 19.07 3.90
CA ARG A 79 -6.69 18.57 4.67
C ARG A 79 -6.31 17.69 5.86
N ASN A 80 -5.04 17.30 5.98
CA ASN A 80 -4.60 16.49 7.10
C ASN A 80 -4.46 17.33 8.37
N SER A 81 -4.88 16.77 9.51
CA SER A 81 -4.54 17.32 10.82
C SER A 81 -3.04 17.16 11.11
N ALA A 82 -2.50 17.94 12.06
CA ALA A 82 -1.15 17.73 12.56
C ALA A 82 -0.93 16.28 13.06
N VAL A 83 -1.91 15.70 13.76
CA VAL A 83 -1.84 14.33 14.29
C VAL A 83 -1.78 13.29 13.17
N LEU A 84 -2.55 13.45 12.09
CA LEU A 84 -2.43 12.58 10.92
C LEU A 84 -1.07 12.77 10.21
N ASN A 85 -0.59 14.01 10.15
CA ASN A 85 0.69 14.31 9.54
C ASN A 85 1.90 13.76 10.32
N THR A 86 1.80 13.39 11.60
CA THR A 86 2.97 12.84 12.33
C THR A 86 3.46 11.54 11.69
N GLY A 87 2.54 10.61 11.43
CA GLY A 87 2.86 9.35 10.78
C GLY A 87 3.29 9.55 9.32
N ILE A 88 2.58 10.41 8.58
CA ILE A 88 2.89 10.69 7.17
C ILE A 88 4.27 11.33 7.04
N VAL A 89 4.59 12.35 7.82
CA VAL A 89 5.88 13.04 7.71
C VAL A 89 7.03 12.08 8.02
N ALA A 90 6.90 11.20 9.03
CA ALA A 90 7.91 10.18 9.30
C ALA A 90 8.09 9.22 8.10
N HIS A 91 6.99 8.74 7.53
CA HIS A 91 6.97 7.90 6.33
C HIS A 91 7.67 8.58 5.14
N GLU A 92 7.29 9.82 4.82
CA GLU A 92 7.82 10.52 3.64
C GLU A 92 9.28 10.98 3.82
N ILE A 93 9.72 11.26 5.06
CA ILE A 93 11.15 11.49 5.33
C ILE A 93 11.94 10.20 5.11
N MET A 94 11.41 9.04 5.53
CA MET A 94 12.08 7.76 5.26
C MET A 94 12.26 7.51 3.76
N HIS A 95 11.25 7.83 2.93
CA HIS A 95 11.44 7.83 1.48
C HIS A 95 12.55 8.78 1.03
N ALA A 96 12.62 9.99 1.57
CA ALA A 96 13.72 10.90 1.26
C ALA A 96 15.10 10.31 1.63
N VAL A 97 15.22 9.62 2.77
CA VAL A 97 16.45 8.90 3.17
C VAL A 97 16.82 7.83 2.13
N GLN A 98 15.88 6.95 1.80
CA GLN A 98 16.06 5.89 0.79
C GLN A 98 16.56 6.45 -0.55
N TYR A 99 15.99 7.57 -1.02
CA TYR A 99 16.37 8.17 -2.29
C TYR A 99 17.69 8.94 -2.25
N GLN A 100 17.95 9.72 -1.20
CA GLN A 100 19.05 10.68 -1.17
C GLN A 100 20.34 10.09 -0.63
N GLU A 101 20.27 9.24 0.40
CA GLU A 101 21.45 8.60 0.99
C GLU A 101 21.85 7.33 0.23
N TYR A 102 20.85 6.53 -0.19
CA TYR A 102 21.10 5.20 -0.74
C TYR A 102 20.85 5.08 -2.24
N ASN A 103 20.59 6.21 -2.92
CA ASN A 103 20.42 6.29 -4.37
C ASN A 103 19.40 5.25 -4.90
N MET A 104 18.34 4.96 -4.14
CA MET A 104 17.29 4.00 -4.52
C MET A 104 16.31 4.58 -5.56
N ASN A 105 16.81 5.42 -6.45
CA ASN A 105 15.99 6.13 -7.43
C ASN A 105 15.56 5.23 -8.60
N ASP A 106 14.43 5.60 -9.20
CA ASP A 106 13.79 4.91 -10.33
C ASP A 106 14.72 4.74 -11.56
N SER A 107 15.87 5.43 -11.64
CA SER A 107 16.85 5.26 -12.74
C SER A 107 17.43 3.86 -12.81
N TYR A 108 17.70 3.22 -11.67
CA TYR A 108 18.14 1.82 -11.60
C TYR A 108 17.00 0.86 -11.97
N VAL A 109 15.75 1.27 -11.71
CA VAL A 109 14.52 0.53 -11.98
C VAL A 109 14.15 0.46 -13.47
N ARG A 110 14.76 1.30 -14.34
CA ARG A 110 14.43 1.33 -15.77
C ARG A 110 14.73 0.02 -16.50
N GLY A 111 15.73 -0.73 -16.05
CA GLY A 111 16.08 -2.05 -16.59
C GLY A 111 15.32 -3.21 -15.95
N MET A 112 14.71 -3.02 -14.78
CA MET A 112 14.08 -4.11 -14.01
C MET A 112 12.87 -4.71 -14.72
N ASP A 113 12.69 -6.02 -14.60
CA ASP A 113 11.43 -6.67 -14.95
C ASP A 113 10.28 -6.25 -14.00
N GLY A 114 9.05 -6.60 -14.36
CA GLY A 114 7.87 -6.20 -13.60
C GLY A 114 7.88 -6.72 -12.15
N ARG A 115 8.37 -7.93 -11.91
CA ARG A 115 8.37 -8.58 -10.59
C ARG A 115 9.39 -7.96 -9.67
N SER A 116 10.61 -7.76 -10.17
CA SER A 116 11.67 -7.01 -9.50
C SER A 116 11.21 -5.61 -9.14
N ARG A 117 10.50 -4.91 -10.04
CA ARG A 117 9.95 -3.59 -9.74
C ARG A 117 8.92 -3.60 -8.62
N ILE A 118 8.06 -4.62 -8.54
CA ILE A 118 7.12 -4.78 -7.42
C ILE A 118 7.90 -5.00 -6.13
N ILE A 119 8.87 -5.91 -6.11
CA ILE A 119 9.70 -6.20 -4.93
C ILE A 119 10.38 -4.91 -4.45
N HIS A 120 11.02 -4.17 -5.36
CA HIS A 120 11.69 -2.90 -5.06
C HIS A 120 10.76 -1.90 -4.38
N ARG A 121 9.65 -1.57 -5.05
CA ARG A 121 8.76 -0.51 -4.59
C ARG A 121 8.02 -0.89 -3.33
N ARG A 122 7.64 -2.17 -3.18
CA ARG A 122 7.04 -2.65 -1.93
C ARG A 122 8.05 -2.69 -0.80
N GLY A 123 9.32 -2.99 -1.06
CA GLY A 123 10.38 -2.92 -0.05
C GLY A 123 10.59 -1.49 0.47
N MET A 124 10.63 -0.50 -0.44
CA MET A 124 10.72 0.92 -0.03
C MET A 124 9.52 1.34 0.83
N GLU A 125 8.31 0.99 0.41
CA GLU A 125 7.09 1.29 1.18
C GLU A 125 7.08 0.53 2.51
N ALA A 126 7.46 -0.75 2.54
CA ALA A 126 7.52 -1.54 3.78
C ALA A 126 8.51 -0.93 4.79
N GLY A 127 9.67 -0.47 4.33
CA GLY A 127 10.64 0.26 5.16
C GLY A 127 10.09 1.58 5.68
N ALA A 128 9.42 2.37 4.83
CA ALA A 128 8.81 3.64 5.21
C ALA A 128 7.63 3.45 6.18
N VAL A 129 6.83 2.40 6.02
CA VAL A 129 5.75 2.03 6.94
C VAL A 129 6.30 1.50 8.26
N ALA A 130 7.35 0.67 8.25
CA ALA A 130 8.01 0.23 9.49
C ALA A 130 8.55 1.43 10.29
N CYS A 131 9.19 2.39 9.60
CA CYS A 131 9.64 3.66 10.18
C CYS A 131 8.48 4.44 10.82
N GLN A 132 7.39 4.63 10.07
CA GLN A 132 6.18 5.28 10.56
C GLN A 132 5.65 4.61 11.83
N MET A 133 5.49 3.28 11.83
CA MET A 133 4.95 2.56 12.99
C MET A 133 5.87 2.67 14.20
N GLN A 134 7.19 2.58 14.02
CA GLN A 134 8.15 2.76 15.10
C GLN A 134 8.08 4.16 15.69
N VAL A 135 8.07 5.22 14.87
CA VAL A 135 7.93 6.61 15.36
C VAL A 135 6.66 6.77 16.18
N LEU A 136 5.50 6.32 15.65
CA LEU A 136 4.23 6.46 16.37
C LEU A 136 4.22 5.66 17.68
N TYR A 137 4.85 4.49 17.71
CA TYR A 137 4.90 3.66 18.92
C TYR A 137 5.86 4.23 19.96
N GLU A 138 7.02 4.77 19.56
CA GLU A 138 7.91 5.50 20.46
C GLU A 138 7.21 6.72 21.09
N MET A 139 6.41 7.46 20.31
CA MET A 139 5.59 8.56 20.84
C MET A 139 4.61 8.07 21.91
N LYS A 140 3.95 6.92 21.68
CA LYS A 140 3.08 6.28 22.67
C LYS A 140 3.84 5.91 23.94
N LEU A 141 5.02 5.29 23.82
CA LEU A 141 5.86 4.95 24.98
C LEU A 141 6.29 6.19 25.77
N ASN A 142 6.45 7.32 25.10
CA ASN A 142 6.80 8.62 25.70
C ASN A 142 5.58 9.46 26.13
N GLY A 143 4.40 8.83 26.29
CA GLY A 143 3.19 9.47 26.82
C GLY A 143 2.38 10.30 25.82
N PHE A 144 2.75 10.32 24.54
CA PHE A 144 1.99 10.96 23.46
C PHE A 144 1.28 9.91 22.60
N ALA A 145 0.27 9.26 23.17
CA ALA A 145 -0.38 8.08 22.58
C ALA A 145 -1.38 8.39 21.45
N GLN A 146 -1.92 9.60 21.37
CA GLN A 146 -3.01 9.94 20.45
C GLN A 146 -2.74 9.54 18.98
N PRO A 147 -1.57 9.82 18.38
CA PRO A 147 -1.31 9.40 16.99
C PRO A 147 -1.37 7.89 16.77
N TRP A 148 -0.93 7.08 17.76
CA TRP A 148 -1.02 5.63 17.71
C TRP A 148 -2.47 5.15 17.85
N GLU A 149 -3.21 5.74 18.78
CA GLU A 149 -4.62 5.42 18.99
C GLU A 149 -5.47 5.77 17.77
N ASP A 150 -5.22 6.91 17.13
CA ASP A 150 -5.89 7.30 15.89
C ASP A 150 -5.64 6.31 14.75
N MET A 151 -4.40 5.78 14.64
CA MET A 151 -4.06 4.69 13.70
C MET A 151 -4.86 3.42 13.98
N GLN A 152 -4.92 2.99 15.24
CA GLN A 152 -5.61 1.76 15.66
C GLN A 152 -7.13 1.83 15.44
N HIS A 153 -7.73 3.02 15.60
CA HIS A 153 -9.16 3.21 15.45
C HIS A 153 -9.59 3.59 14.02
N ASN A 154 -8.68 3.51 13.03
CA ASN A 154 -8.91 3.99 11.66
C ASN A 154 -9.41 5.45 11.62
N ILE A 155 -9.00 6.30 12.57
CA ILE A 155 -9.46 7.70 12.67
C ILE A 155 -8.80 8.58 11.58
N TYR A 156 -7.91 8.02 10.78
CA TYR A 156 -7.40 8.64 9.55
C TYR A 156 -8.42 8.73 8.41
N TRP A 157 -9.64 9.17 8.73
CA TRP A 157 -10.65 9.64 7.79
C TRP A 157 -10.15 10.94 7.18
N THR A 158 -9.38 10.86 6.10
CA THR A 158 -9.16 12.04 5.25
C THR A 158 -10.21 12.06 4.16
N LYS A 159 -10.64 13.27 3.80
CA LYS A 159 -11.39 13.49 2.58
C LYS A 159 -10.41 13.85 1.47
N ASN A 160 -10.41 13.15 0.34
CA ASN A 160 -9.63 13.57 -0.84
C ASN A 160 -10.04 14.98 -1.27
N ILE A 161 -9.37 15.63 -2.24
CA ILE A 161 -9.73 17.01 -2.69
C ILE A 161 -11.21 17.20 -3.09
N ARG A 162 -11.97 16.11 -3.27
CA ARG A 162 -13.38 16.09 -3.68
C ARG A 162 -14.35 15.90 -2.51
N GLY A 163 -13.85 15.69 -1.29
CA GLY A 163 -14.70 15.50 -0.12
C GLY A 163 -15.04 14.04 0.17
N GLU A 164 -14.51 13.09 -0.61
CA GLU A 164 -14.79 11.66 -0.47
C GLU A 164 -13.86 11.04 0.57
N GLU A 165 -14.40 10.19 1.44
CA GLU A 165 -13.61 9.45 2.44
C GLU A 165 -12.60 8.55 1.76
N VAL A 166 -11.32 8.75 2.08
CA VAL A 166 -10.23 7.89 1.63
C VAL A 166 -10.09 6.77 2.65
N ARG A 167 -10.75 5.63 2.41
CA ARG A 167 -10.68 4.42 3.26
C ARG A 167 -9.33 3.69 3.19
N ALA A 168 -8.28 4.30 2.62
CA ALA A 168 -7.04 3.65 2.21
C ALA A 168 -6.19 3.04 3.35
N LEU A 169 -6.59 3.22 4.61
CA LEU A 169 -5.76 2.88 5.77
C LEU A 169 -6.29 1.72 6.62
N THR A 170 -7.35 1.02 6.21
CA THR A 170 -7.81 -0.16 6.98
C THR A 170 -6.72 -1.22 7.10
N ALA A 171 -5.88 -1.40 6.07
CA ALA A 171 -4.72 -2.29 6.14
C ALA A 171 -3.64 -1.81 7.11
N TYR A 172 -3.49 -0.49 7.32
CA TYR A 172 -2.48 0.06 8.23
C TYR A 172 -2.82 -0.20 9.70
N ARG A 173 -4.11 -0.32 10.06
CA ARG A 173 -4.51 -0.82 11.37
C ARG A 173 -3.98 -2.23 11.62
N ASP A 174 -4.15 -3.13 10.67
CA ASP A 174 -3.70 -4.52 10.84
C ASP A 174 -2.15 -4.57 10.93
N LEU A 175 -1.45 -3.74 10.15
CA LEU A 175 0.00 -3.56 10.28
C LEU A 175 0.42 -3.05 11.66
N SER A 176 -0.22 -2.00 12.16
CA SER A 176 0.09 -1.46 13.50
C SER A 176 -0.18 -2.48 14.61
N THR A 177 -1.17 -3.37 14.43
CA THR A 177 -1.40 -4.53 15.30
C THR A 177 -0.23 -5.52 15.25
N SER A 178 0.32 -5.79 14.05
CA SER A 178 1.54 -6.61 13.91
C SER A 178 2.75 -5.99 14.61
N PHE A 179 2.92 -4.66 14.52
CA PHE A 179 3.98 -3.96 15.25
C PHE A 179 3.89 -4.18 16.76
N GLU A 180 2.72 -3.85 17.33
CA GLU A 180 2.51 -3.91 18.78
C GLU A 180 2.61 -5.35 19.30
N SER A 181 2.18 -6.33 18.49
CA SER A 181 2.33 -7.74 18.83
C SER A 181 3.79 -8.18 18.85
N GLY A 182 4.58 -7.83 17.83
CA GLY A 182 6.02 -8.11 17.78
C GLY A 182 6.77 -7.46 18.95
N PHE A 183 6.50 -6.17 19.20
CA PHE A 183 7.08 -5.45 20.34
C PHE A 183 6.73 -6.11 21.69
N LYS A 184 5.45 -6.42 21.93
CA LYS A 184 5.01 -7.02 23.20
C LYS A 184 5.57 -8.42 23.39
N GLN A 185 5.70 -9.19 22.32
CA GLN A 185 6.31 -10.52 22.38
C GLN A 185 7.79 -10.42 22.76
N ALA A 186 8.55 -9.53 22.11
CA ALA A 186 9.95 -9.27 22.44
C ALA A 186 10.15 -8.83 23.91
N GLN A 187 9.28 -7.97 24.43
CA GLN A 187 9.31 -7.56 25.84
C GLN A 187 9.07 -8.74 26.79
N ARG A 188 8.16 -9.66 26.46
CA ARG A 188 7.92 -10.88 27.25
C ARG A 188 9.10 -11.84 27.23
N GLU A 189 9.89 -11.82 26.15
CA GLU A 189 11.14 -12.57 26.00
C GLU A 189 12.33 -11.91 26.73
N GLY A 190 12.11 -10.77 27.41
CA GLY A 190 13.14 -10.08 28.18
C GLY A 190 14.09 -9.22 27.34
N LYS A 191 13.77 -8.97 26.07
CA LYS A 191 14.56 -8.07 25.20
C LYS A 191 14.46 -6.63 25.67
N THR A 192 15.49 -5.84 25.38
CA THR A 192 15.47 -4.39 25.66
C THR A 192 14.37 -3.68 24.86
N THR A 193 14.02 -2.45 25.26
CA THR A 193 13.07 -1.63 24.50
C THR A 193 13.51 -1.43 23.06
N GLU A 194 14.80 -1.19 22.83
CA GLU A 194 15.37 -0.98 21.49
C GLU A 194 15.23 -2.24 20.61
N GLU A 195 15.63 -3.40 21.14
CA GLU A 195 15.45 -4.68 20.44
C GLU A 195 13.97 -4.98 20.19
N SER A 196 13.10 -4.63 21.13
CA SER A 196 11.65 -4.83 20.99
C SER A 196 11.03 -3.92 19.93
N LEU A 197 11.51 -2.68 19.78
CA LEU A 197 11.11 -1.80 18.69
C LEU A 197 11.54 -2.38 17.34
N LYS A 198 12.75 -2.95 17.26
CA LYS A 198 13.27 -3.62 16.07
C LYS A 198 12.48 -4.88 15.70
N ASP A 199 12.06 -5.68 16.68
CA ASP A 199 11.14 -6.81 16.50
C ASP A 199 9.77 -6.34 15.97
N GLY A 200 9.22 -5.28 16.55
CA GLY A 200 7.96 -4.67 16.09
C GLY A 200 8.05 -4.18 14.64
N ALA A 201 9.12 -3.47 14.29
CA ALA A 201 9.38 -2.98 12.93
C ALA A 201 9.52 -4.14 11.93
N SER A 202 10.25 -5.20 12.32
CA SER A 202 10.41 -6.40 11.48
C SER A 202 9.07 -7.11 11.25
N ALA A 203 8.21 -7.20 12.27
CA ALA A 203 6.88 -7.78 12.15
C ALA A 203 5.98 -6.98 11.18
N VAL A 204 6.04 -5.64 11.22
CA VAL A 204 5.33 -4.78 10.26
C VAL A 204 5.84 -4.97 8.84
N HIS A 205 7.16 -4.97 8.67
CA HIS A 205 7.79 -5.14 7.36
C HIS A 205 7.32 -6.45 6.70
N ALA A 206 7.36 -7.56 7.44
CA ALA A 206 6.84 -8.85 6.98
C ALA A 206 5.32 -8.81 6.69
N ALA A 207 4.52 -8.24 7.60
CA ALA A 207 3.08 -8.12 7.42
C ALA A 207 2.69 -7.28 6.19
N TYR A 208 3.48 -6.25 5.87
CA TYR A 208 3.28 -5.41 4.69
C TYR A 208 3.33 -6.24 3.40
N HIS A 209 4.33 -7.14 3.27
CA HIS A 209 4.44 -8.02 2.12
C HIS A 209 3.29 -9.03 2.02
N LYS A 210 2.75 -9.48 3.16
CA LYS A 210 1.66 -10.46 3.28
C LYS A 210 0.25 -9.87 3.07
N SER A 211 0.08 -8.56 3.17
CA SER A 211 -1.24 -7.91 3.08
C SER A 211 -1.83 -7.92 1.66
N GLN A 212 -2.92 -8.67 1.45
CA GLN A 212 -3.65 -8.72 0.17
C GLN A 212 -4.25 -7.36 -0.25
N PRO A 213 -4.94 -6.60 0.63
CA PRO A 213 -5.46 -5.28 0.26
C PRO A 213 -4.37 -4.32 -0.24
N LEU A 214 -3.18 -4.36 0.37
CA LEU A 214 -2.05 -3.55 -0.06
C LEU A 214 -1.48 -4.02 -1.40
N ARG A 215 -1.39 -5.35 -1.62
CA ARG A 215 -1.01 -5.90 -2.94
C ARG A 215 -1.92 -5.38 -4.04
N ASP A 216 -3.24 -5.48 -3.84
CA ASP A 216 -4.21 -5.06 -4.86
C ASP A 216 -4.16 -3.55 -5.13
N ALA A 217 -4.03 -2.73 -4.09
CA ALA A 217 -3.94 -1.28 -4.23
C ALA A 217 -2.64 -0.84 -4.93
N TYR A 218 -1.48 -1.32 -4.47
CA TYR A 218 -0.19 -0.85 -4.96
C TYR A 218 0.22 -1.49 -6.29
N ASN A 219 -0.11 -2.77 -6.53
CA ASN A 219 0.22 -3.40 -7.82
C ASN A 219 -0.49 -2.72 -8.99
N ASN A 220 -1.67 -2.14 -8.77
CA ASN A 220 -2.33 -1.29 -9.76
C ASN A 220 -1.49 -0.05 -10.11
N ILE A 221 -0.94 0.64 -9.11
CA ILE A 221 -0.06 1.80 -9.30
C ILE A 221 1.20 1.37 -10.06
N TYR A 222 1.81 0.26 -9.65
CA TYR A 222 3.04 -0.26 -10.24
C TYR A 222 2.83 -0.75 -11.67
N LEU A 223 1.69 -1.36 -11.99
CA LEU A 223 1.34 -1.79 -13.35
C LEU A 223 1.30 -0.60 -14.32
N LYS A 224 0.58 0.47 -13.94
CA LYS A 224 0.51 1.71 -14.72
C LYS A 224 1.91 2.33 -14.90
N ASP A 225 2.66 2.45 -13.82
CA ASP A 225 3.99 3.06 -13.86
C ASP A 225 4.98 2.21 -14.66
N TYR A 226 4.85 0.89 -14.63
CA TYR A 226 5.67 -0.05 -15.39
C TYR A 226 5.39 0.06 -16.89
N LEU A 227 4.12 -0.04 -17.30
CA LEU A 227 3.73 0.11 -18.71
C LEU A 227 4.19 1.46 -19.27
N ARG A 228 3.93 2.54 -18.53
CA ARG A 228 4.37 3.88 -18.94
C ARG A 228 5.89 3.95 -19.13
N SER A 229 6.65 3.36 -18.21
CA SER A 229 8.12 3.31 -18.29
C SER A 229 8.61 2.52 -19.51
N VAL A 230 8.00 1.35 -19.77
CA VAL A 230 8.34 0.50 -20.92
C VAL A 230 8.17 1.28 -22.23
N LEU A 231 7.03 1.97 -22.38
CA LEU A 231 6.71 2.73 -23.59
C LEU A 231 7.55 4.01 -23.73
N MET A 232 7.68 4.82 -22.66
CA MET A 232 8.42 6.08 -22.72
C MET A 232 9.90 5.91 -23.04
N PHE A 233 10.51 4.81 -22.61
CA PHE A 233 11.94 4.58 -22.81
C PHE A 233 12.23 3.61 -23.95
N SER A 234 11.23 3.17 -24.72
CA SER A 234 11.36 2.16 -25.78
C SER A 234 12.11 0.90 -25.31
N GLY A 235 11.92 0.52 -24.05
CA GLY A 235 12.68 -0.57 -23.43
C GLY A 235 14.20 -0.35 -23.29
N LYS A 236 14.73 0.88 -23.38
CA LYS A 236 16.17 1.13 -23.23
C LYS A 236 16.72 0.60 -21.89
N GLY A 237 17.47 -0.50 -21.97
CA GLY A 237 18.09 -1.20 -20.84
C GLY A 237 17.88 -2.71 -20.98
N LYS A 238 18.94 -3.52 -20.80
CA LYS A 238 18.77 -4.98 -20.71
C LYS A 238 17.82 -5.29 -19.54
N VAL A 239 16.95 -6.28 -19.72
CA VAL A 239 16.09 -6.77 -18.64
C VAL A 239 16.99 -7.30 -17.53
N ASN A 240 16.94 -6.67 -16.35
CA ASN A 240 17.63 -7.15 -15.15
C ASN A 240 16.58 -7.81 -14.23
N PRO A 241 16.62 -9.13 -14.07
CA PRO A 241 15.57 -9.86 -13.37
C PRO A 241 15.75 -9.94 -11.85
N TYR A 242 16.73 -9.23 -11.27
CA TYR A 242 17.17 -9.55 -9.92
C TYR A 242 17.23 -8.35 -8.98
N ILE A 243 16.55 -8.52 -7.85
CA ILE A 243 16.75 -7.76 -6.61
C ILE A 243 17.16 -8.74 -5.54
N GLU A 244 18.29 -8.45 -4.90
CA GLU A 244 18.80 -9.24 -3.79
C GLU A 244 18.05 -8.92 -2.50
N THR A 245 17.93 -9.90 -1.61
CA THR A 245 17.38 -9.71 -0.25
C THR A 245 18.08 -8.56 0.47
N ASP A 246 19.40 -8.45 0.32
CA ASP A 246 20.20 -7.36 0.87
C ASP A 246 19.77 -5.98 0.34
N THR A 247 19.35 -5.91 -0.92
CA THR A 247 18.81 -4.66 -1.49
C THR A 247 17.52 -4.24 -0.80
N VAL A 248 16.64 -5.18 -0.42
CA VAL A 248 15.42 -4.87 0.33
C VAL A 248 15.75 -4.48 1.77
N ARG A 249 16.74 -5.13 2.40
CA ARG A 249 17.21 -4.72 3.73
C ARG A 249 17.74 -3.29 3.73
N GLU A 250 18.54 -2.90 2.74
CA GLU A 250 19.03 -1.52 2.60
C GLU A 250 17.89 -0.49 2.54
N MET A 251 16.69 -0.86 2.05
CA MET A 251 15.52 0.05 2.05
C MET A 251 15.02 0.39 3.46
N THR A 252 15.45 -0.36 4.47
CA THR A 252 15.11 -0.13 5.87
C THR A 252 16.20 0.63 6.63
N ARG A 253 17.27 1.04 5.94
CA ARG A 253 18.43 1.67 6.54
C ARG A 253 18.14 3.13 6.93
N ARG A 254 18.52 3.48 8.14
CA ARG A 254 18.30 4.76 8.81
C ARG A 254 19.42 5.76 8.49
N PRO A 255 19.18 7.06 8.67
CA PRO A 255 20.22 8.09 8.55
C PRO A 255 21.53 7.80 9.30
N ASN A 256 21.46 7.19 10.48
CA ASN A 256 22.63 6.87 11.29
C ASN A 256 23.44 5.65 10.77
N GLY A 257 22.95 4.95 9.74
CA GLY A 257 23.56 3.77 9.15
C GLY A 257 23.01 2.43 9.65
N ASP A 258 22.23 2.42 10.74
CA ASP A 258 21.58 1.22 11.29
C ASP A 258 20.34 0.82 10.48
N TYR A 259 19.76 -0.33 10.78
CA TYR A 259 18.54 -0.84 10.14
C TYR A 259 17.35 -0.80 11.08
N LEU A 260 16.18 -0.41 10.56
CA LEU A 260 14.90 -0.46 11.29
C LEU A 260 14.47 -1.89 11.63
N VAL A 261 14.86 -2.86 10.79
CA VAL A 261 14.47 -4.27 10.92
C VAL A 261 15.70 -5.15 11.15
N HIS A 262 15.46 -6.40 11.54
CA HIS A 262 16.53 -7.40 11.66
C HIS A 262 17.13 -7.78 10.31
N ASP A 263 18.32 -8.37 10.38
CA ASP A 263 19.16 -8.72 9.23
C ASP A 263 18.45 -9.62 8.23
N GLN A 264 17.55 -10.48 8.70
CA GLN A 264 16.73 -11.34 7.85
C GLN A 264 15.43 -10.62 7.49
N VAL A 265 15.38 -10.07 6.28
CA VAL A 265 14.15 -9.51 5.70
C VAL A 265 13.43 -10.54 4.84
N GLU A 266 12.13 -10.69 5.05
CA GLU A 266 11.29 -11.48 4.16
C GLU A 266 11.04 -10.70 2.86
N ILE A 267 11.38 -11.31 1.72
CA ILE A 267 11.05 -10.81 0.38
C ILE A 267 10.10 -11.79 -0.31
N PRO A 268 9.11 -11.32 -1.08
CA PRO A 268 8.26 -12.21 -1.86
C PRO A 268 9.08 -12.83 -3.00
N LEU A 269 9.14 -14.16 -3.05
CA LEU A 269 9.93 -14.95 -4.01
C LEU A 269 9.08 -15.62 -5.09
N THR A 270 7.77 -15.69 -4.87
CA THR A 270 6.82 -16.38 -5.76
C THR A 270 5.72 -15.44 -6.28
N ASP A 271 5.11 -15.81 -7.41
CA ASP A 271 3.94 -15.08 -7.94
C ASP A 271 2.77 -15.07 -6.92
N GLN A 272 2.60 -16.14 -6.12
CA GLN A 272 1.60 -16.19 -5.06
C GLN A 272 1.87 -15.14 -3.96
N GLU A 273 3.12 -14.84 -3.64
CA GLU A 273 3.48 -13.83 -2.65
C GLU A 273 3.41 -12.40 -3.22
N LEU A 274 3.63 -12.23 -4.52
CA LEU A 274 3.56 -10.94 -5.21
C LEU A 274 2.11 -10.51 -5.51
N PHE A 275 1.28 -11.46 -5.96
CA PHE A 275 -0.04 -11.19 -6.50
C PHE A 275 -1.17 -11.79 -5.65
N GLY A 276 -0.86 -12.73 -4.75
CA GLY A 276 -1.88 -13.46 -4.00
C GLY A 276 -2.84 -14.20 -4.91
N GLU A 277 -4.14 -14.07 -4.64
CA GLU A 277 -5.20 -14.71 -5.42
C GLU A 277 -5.51 -13.96 -6.74
N ASN A 278 -4.89 -12.80 -6.98
CA ASN A 278 -5.20 -11.94 -8.12
C ASN A 278 -4.49 -12.40 -9.42
N LYS A 279 -5.01 -13.50 -10.01
CA LYS A 279 -4.50 -14.06 -11.27
C LYS A 279 -4.47 -13.02 -12.40
N LEU A 280 -5.50 -12.18 -12.51
CA LEU A 280 -5.61 -11.16 -13.56
C LEU A 280 -4.52 -10.09 -13.43
N MET A 281 -4.14 -9.68 -12.22
CA MET A 281 -3.01 -8.77 -12.01
C MET A 281 -1.70 -9.39 -12.48
N ARG A 282 -1.43 -10.64 -12.09
CA ARG A 282 -0.24 -11.38 -12.54
C ARG A 282 -0.17 -11.46 -14.07
N GLN A 283 -1.28 -11.80 -14.71
CA GLN A 283 -1.41 -11.84 -16.17
C GLN A 283 -1.19 -10.47 -16.82
N ALA A 284 -1.64 -9.37 -16.20
CA ALA A 284 -1.40 -8.03 -16.71
C ALA A 284 0.10 -7.67 -16.69
N PHE A 285 0.82 -8.03 -15.63
CA PHE A 285 2.28 -7.87 -15.58
C PHE A 285 3.00 -8.73 -16.62
N ASP A 286 2.57 -9.98 -16.83
CA ASP A 286 3.14 -10.86 -17.86
C ASP A 286 2.96 -10.29 -19.29
N TYR A 287 1.80 -9.64 -19.54
CA TYR A 287 1.55 -8.90 -20.77
C TYR A 287 2.52 -7.72 -20.93
N VAL A 288 2.67 -6.86 -19.92
CA VAL A 288 3.58 -5.70 -19.99
C VAL A 288 5.03 -6.15 -20.16
N GLU A 289 5.44 -7.26 -19.53
CA GLU A 289 6.78 -7.85 -19.74
C GLU A 289 6.99 -8.30 -21.19
N THR A 290 5.96 -8.88 -21.82
CA THR A 290 6.00 -9.27 -23.24
C THR A 290 6.19 -8.07 -24.15
N VAL A 291 5.46 -6.97 -23.89
CA VAL A 291 5.61 -5.69 -24.60
C VAL A 291 7.03 -5.16 -24.46
N LYS A 292 7.61 -5.22 -23.25
CA LYS A 292 9.01 -4.83 -23.03
C LYS A 292 9.95 -5.68 -23.86
N LEU A 293 9.85 -7.01 -23.81
CA LEU A 293 10.72 -7.91 -24.57
C LEU A 293 10.64 -7.64 -26.09
N GLN A 294 9.44 -7.36 -26.62
CA GLN A 294 9.25 -6.98 -28.01
C GLN A 294 10.01 -5.69 -28.35
N LEU A 295 9.89 -4.65 -27.53
CA LEU A 295 10.54 -3.35 -27.75
C LEU A 295 12.06 -3.42 -27.61
N VAL A 296 12.59 -4.24 -26.68
CA VAL A 296 14.03 -4.35 -26.43
C VAL A 296 14.72 -5.24 -27.47
N TYR A 297 14.13 -6.39 -27.78
CA TYR A 297 14.81 -7.44 -28.54
C TYR A 297 14.21 -7.73 -29.91
N GLY A 298 13.00 -7.21 -30.19
CA GLY A 298 12.26 -7.45 -31.42
C GLY A 298 11.46 -8.76 -31.41
N GLU A 299 10.48 -8.85 -32.33
CA GLU A 299 9.50 -9.95 -32.39
C GLU A 299 10.09 -11.31 -32.76
N LYS A 300 11.29 -11.33 -33.35
CA LYS A 300 11.97 -12.58 -33.75
C LYS A 300 12.85 -13.15 -32.63
N ASN A 301 13.00 -12.44 -31.51
CA ASN A 301 13.87 -12.87 -30.43
C ASN A 301 13.25 -14.04 -29.64
N TYR A 302 14.08 -15.02 -29.27
CA TYR A 302 13.65 -16.21 -28.52
C TYR A 302 12.95 -15.86 -27.18
N ALA A 303 13.41 -14.85 -26.45
CA ALA A 303 12.81 -14.46 -25.18
C ALA A 303 11.37 -13.94 -25.36
N TYR A 304 11.15 -13.09 -26.37
CA TYR A 304 9.81 -12.61 -26.72
C TYR A 304 8.90 -13.76 -27.18
N LEU A 305 9.39 -14.61 -28.10
CA LEU A 305 8.60 -15.74 -28.62
C LEU A 305 8.22 -16.74 -27.51
N ARG A 306 9.13 -17.02 -26.57
CA ARG A 306 8.85 -17.86 -25.41
C ARG A 306 7.77 -17.23 -24.53
N GLN A 307 7.87 -15.94 -24.24
CA GLN A 307 6.89 -15.25 -23.41
C GLN A 307 5.51 -15.18 -24.08
N ARG A 308 5.43 -14.91 -25.39
CA ARG A 308 4.16 -14.98 -26.15
C ARG A 308 3.50 -16.36 -26.06
N LYS A 309 4.26 -17.45 -26.26
CA LYS A 309 3.74 -18.82 -26.08
C LYS A 309 3.24 -19.08 -24.65
N MET A 310 3.91 -18.52 -23.65
CA MET A 310 3.43 -18.61 -22.26
C MET A 310 2.10 -17.87 -22.06
N LEU A 311 1.94 -16.67 -22.64
CA LEU A 311 0.66 -15.95 -22.58
C LEU A 311 -0.48 -16.73 -23.27
N GLU A 312 -0.18 -17.37 -24.40
CA GLU A 312 -1.14 -18.22 -25.12
C GLU A 312 -1.57 -19.42 -24.26
N ALA A 313 -0.60 -20.15 -23.69
CA ALA A 313 -0.87 -21.31 -22.84
C ALA A 313 -1.65 -20.97 -21.56
N ASP A 314 -1.44 -19.79 -20.98
CA ASP A 314 -2.20 -19.33 -19.79
C ASP A 314 -3.54 -18.68 -20.15
N ASN A 315 -3.95 -18.69 -21.43
CA ASN A 315 -5.14 -17.98 -21.92
C ASN A 315 -5.19 -16.53 -21.43
N ASN A 316 -4.04 -15.85 -21.47
CA ASN A 316 -3.92 -14.49 -20.97
C ASN A 316 -4.81 -13.56 -21.82
N PRO A 317 -5.79 -12.88 -21.20
CA PRO A 317 -6.80 -12.13 -21.94
C PRO A 317 -6.27 -10.80 -22.50
N TYR A 318 -5.12 -10.33 -22.04
CA TYR A 318 -4.53 -9.06 -22.46
C TYR A 318 -3.55 -9.23 -23.63
N ARG A 319 -3.21 -10.47 -24.00
CA ARG A 319 -2.07 -10.79 -24.89
C ARG A 319 -2.09 -10.06 -26.24
N ASP A 320 -3.27 -9.71 -26.74
CA ASP A 320 -3.48 -9.09 -28.04
C ASP A 320 -3.94 -7.61 -27.94
N LEU A 321 -3.90 -7.01 -26.74
CA LEU A 321 -4.18 -5.59 -26.58
C LEU A 321 -3.02 -4.74 -27.13
N ASP A 322 -3.37 -3.64 -27.78
CA ASP A 322 -2.40 -2.62 -28.23
C ASP A 322 -1.88 -1.81 -27.01
N PRO A 323 -0.57 -1.79 -26.73
CA PRO A 323 -0.04 -1.22 -25.50
C PRO A 323 -0.19 0.31 -25.44
N ASP A 324 -0.12 1.01 -26.57
CA ASP A 324 -0.32 2.47 -26.61
C ASP A 324 -1.78 2.84 -26.32
N SER A 325 -2.72 2.06 -26.83
CA SER A 325 -4.15 2.19 -26.52
C SER A 325 -4.42 1.91 -25.03
N VAL A 326 -3.81 0.87 -24.45
CA VAL A 326 -3.93 0.57 -23.01
C VAL A 326 -3.38 1.72 -22.18
N ALA A 327 -2.17 2.21 -22.47
CA ALA A 327 -1.56 3.31 -21.74
C ALA A 327 -2.40 4.59 -21.84
N SER A 328 -2.94 4.88 -23.02
CA SER A 328 -3.83 6.03 -23.25
C SER A 328 -5.13 5.92 -22.48
N ALA A 329 -5.75 4.73 -22.46
CA ALA A 329 -6.98 4.47 -21.70
C ALA A 329 -6.73 4.64 -20.19
N ILE A 330 -5.66 4.04 -19.64
CA ILE A 330 -5.29 4.19 -18.22
C ILE A 330 -5.02 5.66 -17.88
N ALA A 331 -4.32 6.40 -18.74
CA ALA A 331 -4.04 7.82 -18.53
C ALA A 331 -5.31 8.67 -18.54
N LYS A 332 -6.26 8.36 -19.44
CA LYS A 332 -7.57 9.02 -19.51
C LYS A 332 -8.39 8.77 -18.24
N GLU A 333 -8.48 7.52 -17.79
CA GLU A 333 -9.22 7.15 -16.57
C GLU A 333 -8.61 7.77 -15.31
N SER A 334 -7.28 7.78 -15.21
CA SER A 334 -6.55 8.40 -14.10
C SER A 334 -6.84 9.90 -13.94
N ARG A 335 -7.26 10.59 -15.01
CA ARG A 335 -7.58 12.03 -15.02
C ARG A 335 -9.04 12.33 -14.65
N LYS A 336 -9.93 11.34 -14.61
CA LYS A 336 -11.35 11.58 -14.29
C LYS A 336 -11.51 12.13 -12.86
N LYS A 337 -12.55 12.92 -12.63
CA LYS A 337 -12.86 13.48 -11.30
C LYS A 337 -13.79 12.60 -10.46
N THR A 338 -14.49 11.64 -11.06
CA THR A 338 -15.37 10.70 -10.34
C THR A 338 -15.34 9.37 -11.09
N GLY A 339 -15.56 8.26 -10.37
CA GLY A 339 -15.59 6.92 -10.97
C GLY A 339 -14.30 6.53 -11.69
N ARG A 340 -13.14 6.88 -11.11
CA ARG A 340 -11.84 6.46 -11.65
C ARG A 340 -11.75 4.95 -11.58
N LYS A 341 -11.40 4.33 -12.70
CA LYS A 341 -11.08 2.91 -12.75
C LYS A 341 -9.62 2.67 -12.40
N TYR A 342 -9.36 1.58 -11.70
CA TYR A 342 -8.01 1.12 -11.48
C TYR A 342 -7.39 0.61 -12.80
N PRO A 343 -6.06 0.70 -12.99
CA PRO A 343 -5.39 0.23 -14.21
C PRO A 343 -5.79 -1.18 -14.65
N LEU A 344 -5.91 -2.13 -13.71
CA LEU A 344 -6.37 -3.49 -14.02
C LEU A 344 -7.81 -3.52 -14.53
N GLU A 345 -8.72 -2.73 -13.94
CA GLU A 345 -10.12 -2.64 -14.41
C GLU A 345 -10.20 -2.08 -15.84
N VAL A 346 -9.37 -1.09 -16.18
CA VAL A 346 -9.29 -0.56 -17.55
C VAL A 346 -8.86 -1.65 -18.52
N MET A 347 -7.86 -2.45 -18.16
CA MET A 347 -7.42 -3.57 -18.99
C MET A 347 -8.49 -4.66 -19.10
N ASN A 348 -9.21 -4.96 -18.01
CA ASN A 348 -10.33 -5.91 -18.01
C ASN A 348 -11.46 -5.46 -18.94
N ASP A 349 -11.80 -4.18 -18.95
CA ASP A 349 -12.80 -3.62 -19.87
C ASP A 349 -12.35 -3.76 -21.32
N MET A 350 -11.10 -3.40 -21.62
CA MET A 350 -10.54 -3.48 -22.96
C MET A 350 -10.44 -4.92 -23.48
N ALA A 351 -10.15 -5.88 -22.59
CA ALA A 351 -10.14 -7.30 -22.90
C ALA A 351 -11.55 -7.93 -22.92
N GLY A 352 -12.61 -7.15 -22.66
CA GLY A 352 -14.00 -7.64 -22.66
C GLY A 352 -14.38 -8.53 -21.47
N ILE A 353 -13.53 -8.60 -20.42
CA ILE A 353 -13.75 -9.43 -19.23
C ILE A 353 -14.57 -8.70 -18.17
N GLY A 354 -14.49 -7.36 -18.13
CA GLY A 354 -15.17 -6.52 -17.13
C GLY A 354 -16.69 -6.76 -17.07
N ASN A 355 -17.30 -7.11 -18.21
CA ASN A 355 -18.72 -7.42 -18.30
C ASN A 355 -19.09 -8.79 -17.67
N VAL A 356 -18.19 -9.77 -17.66
CA VAL A 356 -18.49 -11.13 -17.15
C VAL A 356 -18.50 -11.16 -15.61
N ILE A 357 -17.57 -10.44 -14.97
CA ILE A 357 -17.50 -10.36 -13.50
C ILE A 357 -18.65 -9.52 -12.95
N GLN A 358 -19.00 -8.40 -13.59
CA GLN A 358 -20.14 -7.58 -13.18
C GLN A 358 -21.47 -8.34 -13.36
N LEU A 359 -21.64 -9.08 -14.46
CA LEU A 359 -22.82 -9.92 -14.67
C LEU A 359 -22.95 -11.03 -13.60
N GLN A 360 -21.84 -11.62 -13.16
CA GLN A 360 -21.85 -12.64 -12.10
C GLN A 360 -22.21 -12.03 -10.73
N ILE A 361 -21.64 -10.86 -10.38
CA ILE A 361 -21.98 -10.14 -9.13
C ILE A 361 -23.44 -9.70 -9.13
N ASP A 362 -23.92 -9.14 -10.24
CA ASP A 362 -25.31 -8.71 -10.39
C ASP A 362 -26.28 -9.91 -10.32
N PHE A 363 -25.89 -11.06 -10.86
CA PHE A 363 -26.64 -12.31 -10.78
C PHE A 363 -26.69 -12.85 -9.34
N ASP A 364 -25.56 -12.87 -8.64
CA ASP A 364 -25.46 -13.36 -7.26
C ASP A 364 -26.21 -12.44 -6.27
N GLU A 365 -26.13 -11.11 -6.45
CA GLU A 365 -26.93 -10.15 -5.68
C GLU A 365 -28.43 -10.33 -5.91
N LYS A 366 -28.83 -10.54 -7.17
CA LYS A 366 -30.23 -10.80 -7.52
C LYS A 366 -30.72 -12.11 -6.89
N ALA A 367 -29.91 -13.16 -6.96
CA ALA A 367 -30.20 -14.46 -6.34
C ALA A 367 -30.34 -14.34 -4.81
N ALA A 368 -29.45 -13.59 -4.15
CA ALA A 368 -29.52 -13.33 -2.71
C ALA A 368 -30.78 -12.53 -2.33
N LYS A 369 -31.12 -11.47 -3.09
CA LYS A 369 -32.35 -10.68 -2.88
C LYS A 369 -33.61 -11.52 -3.09
N ASP A 370 -33.63 -12.39 -4.10
CA ASP A 370 -34.76 -13.29 -4.37
C ASP A 370 -34.91 -14.38 -3.30
N TYR A 371 -33.81 -14.92 -2.77
CA TYR A 371 -33.82 -15.84 -1.63
C TYR A 371 -34.39 -15.19 -0.37
N LEU A 372 -33.95 -13.96 -0.05
CA LEU A 372 -34.45 -13.19 1.09
C LEU A 372 -35.95 -12.86 0.94
N ARG A 373 -36.42 -12.55 -0.28
CA ARG A 373 -37.85 -12.33 -0.55
C ARG A 373 -38.67 -13.61 -0.38
N LYS A 374 -38.20 -14.75 -0.90
CA LYS A 374 -38.88 -16.05 -0.75
C LYS A 374 -38.98 -16.49 0.71
N THR A 375 -37.91 -16.31 1.48
CA THR A 375 -37.89 -16.66 2.92
C THR A 375 -38.71 -15.70 3.77
N ALA A 376 -38.74 -14.40 3.44
CA ALA A 376 -39.64 -13.44 4.07
C ALA A 376 -41.11 -13.75 3.77
N HIS A 377 -41.44 -14.13 2.54
CA HIS A 377 -42.79 -14.54 2.17
C HIS A 377 -43.21 -15.84 2.87
N ALA A 378 -42.31 -16.84 2.95
CA ALA A 378 -42.57 -18.08 3.69
C ALA A 378 -42.80 -17.82 5.19
N LYS A 379 -42.04 -16.91 5.82
CA LYS A 379 -42.28 -16.48 7.20
C LYS A 379 -43.61 -15.74 7.36
N ALA A 380 -44.04 -14.95 6.38
CA ALA A 380 -45.32 -14.25 6.42
C ALA A 380 -46.53 -15.19 6.23
N VAL A 381 -46.36 -16.26 5.43
CA VAL A 381 -47.39 -17.28 5.16
C VAL A 381 -47.53 -18.25 6.33
N HIS A 382 -46.42 -18.67 6.95
CA HIS A 382 -46.44 -19.58 8.10
C HIS A 382 -46.56 -18.87 9.45
N GLY A 383 -46.22 -17.57 9.54
CA GLY A 383 -46.35 -16.77 10.76
C GLY A 383 -47.79 -16.36 11.10
N LYS A 384 -48.77 -16.61 10.21
CA LYS A 384 -50.20 -16.41 10.47
C LYS A 384 -50.91 -17.64 11.02
N ALA A 385 -50.20 -18.75 11.23
CA ALA A 385 -50.78 -20.00 11.75
C ALA A 385 -50.06 -20.49 13.01
N ALA A 386 -49.92 -19.63 14.03
CA ALA A 386 -49.58 -20.06 15.38
C ALA A 386 -50.00 -19.00 16.40
N ASN A 387 -51.31 -18.84 16.58
CA ASN A 387 -51.83 -18.23 17.81
C ASN A 387 -52.95 -19.13 18.36
N SER A 388 -52.55 -20.33 18.81
CA SER A 388 -53.33 -21.11 19.75
C SER A 388 -52.46 -22.13 20.48
N ASN A 389 -52.52 -22.02 21.81
CA ASN A 389 -52.49 -23.12 22.78
C ASN A 389 -51.16 -23.49 23.45
N THR A 390 -51.03 -22.90 24.64
CA THR A 390 -50.85 -23.59 25.93
C THR A 390 -49.50 -24.28 26.18
N PRO A 391 -48.72 -23.86 27.18
CA PRO A 391 -47.51 -24.58 27.56
C PRO A 391 -47.87 -25.98 28.14
N PRO A 392 -47.14 -27.04 27.78
CA PRO A 392 -47.43 -28.38 28.29
C PRO A 392 -47.07 -28.46 29.79
N LYS A 393 -48.00 -29.00 30.59
CA LYS A 393 -47.75 -29.34 31.99
C LYS A 393 -46.68 -30.44 32.10
N PRO A 394 -45.78 -30.39 33.09
CA PRO A 394 -44.76 -31.42 33.29
C PRO A 394 -45.42 -32.72 33.77
N LYS A 395 -45.18 -33.83 33.07
CA LYS A 395 -45.58 -35.18 33.52
C LYS A 395 -44.56 -35.73 34.52
N LYS A 396 -45.08 -36.17 35.67
CA LYS A 396 -44.38 -36.90 36.73
C LYS A 396 -43.65 -38.12 36.15
N ILE A 397 -42.35 -38.24 36.46
CA ILE A 397 -41.55 -39.44 36.24
C ILE A 397 -41.95 -40.47 37.30
N LEU A 398 -42.59 -41.55 36.89
CA LEU A 398 -42.85 -42.71 37.74
C LEU A 398 -41.76 -43.77 37.47
N LEU A 399 -40.83 -43.91 38.41
CA LEU A 399 -39.94 -45.06 38.52
C LEU A 399 -40.76 -46.32 38.76
N LYS A 400 -40.68 -47.30 37.85
CA LYS A 400 -40.97 -48.71 38.19
C LYS A 400 -39.93 -49.65 37.58
N LYS A 401 -39.22 -50.29 38.51
CA LYS A 401 -38.32 -51.44 38.37
C LYS A 401 -38.91 -52.55 37.51
N ARG A 402 -38.05 -53.24 36.75
CA ARG A 402 -38.18 -54.67 36.47
C ARG A 402 -36.80 -55.35 36.43
N ARG A 403 -36.58 -56.25 37.39
CA ARG A 403 -36.00 -57.59 37.23
C ARG A 403 -37.08 -58.56 37.77
N PRO A 404 -37.18 -59.82 37.30
CA PRO A 404 -36.09 -60.81 37.28
C PRO A 404 -35.20 -60.72 36.05
#